data_AF-A0A8H8SUI9-F1
#
_entry.id   AF-A0A8H8SUI9-F1
#
_cell.length_a   1.000
_cell.length_b   1.000
_cell.length_c   1.000
_cell.angle_alpha   90.00
_cell.angle_beta   90.00
_cell.angle_gamma   90.00
#
_symmetry.space_group_name_H-M   'P 1'
#
loop_
_entity.id
_entity.type
_entity.pdbx_description
1 polymer ?
#
loop_
_entity_poly.entity_id
_entity_poly.type
_entity_poly.pdbx_seq_one_letter_code
_entity_poly.pdbx_strand_id
1 'polypeptide(L)'
;MLLALTLTTVCLFLVLVYILLVVLSPSIPTPGPEAFKYRSNSEPTIAYPLPSSTAPAECDLSVVIPAYNEAKRLPPMLTEALNHVLGNKLWRSVEFLIVDDGIKLPQNSGKGSAVKHGMLHARGERMLMVDADGASKFSDLDKLWDAMDNGADVVCGSRAHLVGTDAVVKRSFIRNTLMYGLHTLLRFLGVSHIRDTQCGFKLFTRPAAHTLFQTLHIPHWIFDVELLVVALMCGMKTDEVAVGWHEVAGSKINILWDTLEMLRDLLVLRANYVTGRWKVVRVDNAQTNGSAGNGHVTDLENKSAANLRRRVVDATQK
;
A
#
# COMPACT_ATOMS: atom_id res chain seq x y z
N MET A 1 -39.86 29.10 23.76
CA MET A 1 -40.38 28.00 22.91
C MET A 1 -39.66 27.92 21.56
N LEU A 2 -39.59 29.00 20.77
CA LEU A 2 -38.93 28.99 19.44
C LEU A 2 -37.44 28.62 19.50
N LEU A 3 -36.66 29.19 20.42
CA LEU A 3 -35.23 28.88 20.60
C LEU A 3 -34.98 27.41 20.99
N ALA A 4 -35.83 26.84 21.85
CA ALA A 4 -35.71 25.44 22.25
C ALA A 4 -36.02 24.48 21.09
N LEU A 5 -37.01 24.84 20.26
CA LEU A 5 -37.35 24.08 19.06
C LEU A 5 -36.20 24.13 18.04
N THR A 6 -35.63 25.32 17.77
CA THR A 6 -34.51 25.45 16.82
C THR A 6 -33.26 24.69 17.28
N LEU A 7 -32.90 24.78 18.57
CA LEU A 7 -31.79 24.01 19.14
C LEU A 7 -32.02 22.50 19.00
N THR A 8 -33.24 22.03 19.27
CA THR A 8 -33.60 20.61 19.14
C THR A 8 -33.48 20.15 17.69
N THR A 9 -33.99 20.93 16.72
CA THR A 9 -33.88 20.61 15.30
C THR A 9 -32.43 20.57 14.83
N VAL A 10 -31.59 21.52 15.26
CA VAL A 10 -30.15 21.53 14.92
C VAL A 10 -29.45 20.31 15.52
N CYS A 11 -29.71 19.97 16.78
CA CYS A 11 -29.15 18.78 17.42
C CYS A 11 -29.54 17.49 16.68
N LEU A 12 -30.82 17.32 16.33
CA LEU A 12 -31.29 16.16 15.58
C LEU A 12 -30.64 16.08 14.20
N PHE A 13 -30.48 17.21 13.51
CA PHE A 13 -29.79 17.27 12.23
C PHE A 13 -28.33 16.84 12.35
N LEU A 14 -27.59 17.34 13.35
CA LEU A 14 -26.19 16.95 13.59
C LEU A 14 -26.06 15.47 13.94
N VAL A 15 -26.98 14.93 14.73
CA VAL A 15 -27.03 13.49 15.04
C VAL A 15 -27.27 12.67 13.77
N LEU A 16 -28.21 13.07 12.91
CA LEU A 16 -28.46 12.39 11.64
C LEU A 16 -27.25 12.44 10.70
N VAL A 17 -26.57 13.58 10.60
CA VAL A 17 -25.34 13.73 9.81
C VAL A 17 -24.24 12.82 10.35
N TYR A 18 -24.07 12.74 11.68
CA TYR A 18 -23.11 11.84 12.30
C TYR A 18 -23.45 10.37 12.05
N ILE A 19 -24.72 9.98 12.20
CA ILE A 19 -25.19 8.61 11.88
C ILE A 19 -24.91 8.28 10.41
N LEU A 20 -25.20 9.21 9.49
CA LEU A 20 -24.91 9.02 8.07
C LEU A 20 -23.42 8.82 7.82
N LEU A 21 -22.55 9.60 8.48
CA LEU A 21 -21.11 9.40 8.41
C LEU A 21 -20.71 8.00 8.90
N VAL A 22 -21.28 7.53 10.02
CA VAL A 22 -21.02 6.18 10.55
C VAL A 22 -21.42 5.11 9.55
N VAL A 23 -22.63 5.21 8.98
CA VAL A 23 -23.21 4.21 8.07
C VAL A 23 -22.49 4.19 6.72
N LEU A 24 -22.06 5.35 6.22
CA LEU A 24 -21.30 5.45 4.98
C LEU A 24 -19.81 5.12 5.15
N SER A 25 -19.31 5.07 6.38
CA SER A 25 -17.92 4.69 6.64
C SER A 25 -17.74 3.19 6.34
N PRO A 26 -16.75 2.82 5.52
CA PRO A 26 -16.50 1.41 5.24
C PRO A 26 -16.00 0.70 6.51
N SER A 27 -16.30 -0.59 6.60
CA SER A 27 -15.70 -1.50 7.56
C SER A 27 -14.78 -2.47 6.81
N ILE A 28 -13.59 -2.70 7.37
CA ILE A 28 -12.69 -3.74 6.88
C ILE A 28 -13.15 -5.07 7.50
N PRO A 29 -13.48 -6.10 6.70
CA PRO A 29 -13.81 -7.41 7.22
C PRO A 29 -12.67 -7.97 8.07
N THR A 30 -13.00 -8.60 9.20
CA THR A 30 -11.97 -9.26 10.02
C THR A 30 -11.50 -10.52 9.30
N PRO A 31 -10.19 -10.65 8.99
CA PRO A 31 -9.70 -11.83 8.30
C PRO A 31 -9.88 -13.09 9.14
N GLY A 32 -10.25 -14.20 8.50
CA GLY A 32 -10.32 -15.50 9.16
C GLY A 32 -8.91 -16.06 9.47
N PRO A 33 -8.80 -17.15 10.25
CA PRO A 33 -7.50 -17.72 10.64
C PRO A 33 -6.59 -18.12 9.47
N GLU A 34 -7.16 -18.56 8.35
CA GLU A 34 -6.40 -18.92 7.15
C GLU A 34 -5.73 -17.72 6.47
N ALA A 35 -6.25 -16.51 6.67
CA ALA A 35 -5.64 -15.30 6.15
C ALA A 35 -4.29 -15.01 6.83
N PHE A 36 -4.06 -15.52 8.03
CA PHE A 36 -2.81 -15.36 8.78
C PHE A 36 -1.78 -16.44 8.46
N LYS A 37 -1.89 -17.07 7.30
CA LYS A 37 -0.97 -18.10 6.83
C LYS A 37 -0.45 -17.78 5.44
N TYR A 38 0.78 -18.20 5.17
CA TYR A 38 1.38 -18.14 3.83
C TYR A 38 1.87 -19.52 3.38
N ARG A 39 2.05 -19.66 2.07
CA ARG A 39 2.70 -20.81 1.44
C ARG A 39 3.95 -20.30 0.74
N SER A 40 5.06 -21.03 0.85
CA SER A 40 6.31 -20.66 0.18
C SER A 40 6.41 -21.36 -1.17
N ASN A 41 7.23 -20.83 -2.08
CA ASN A 41 7.48 -21.50 -3.36
C ASN A 41 8.17 -22.86 -3.19
N SER A 42 9.07 -22.98 -2.20
CA SER A 42 9.76 -24.25 -1.89
C SER A 42 8.83 -25.31 -1.30
N GLU A 43 7.76 -24.88 -0.62
CA GLU A 43 6.81 -25.78 0.04
C GLU A 43 5.37 -25.30 -0.17
N PRO A 44 4.82 -25.44 -1.38
CA PRO A 44 3.54 -24.86 -1.76
C PRO A 44 2.34 -25.53 -1.07
N THR A 45 2.53 -26.73 -0.51
CA THR A 45 1.47 -27.51 0.15
C THR A 45 1.32 -27.18 1.63
N ILE A 46 2.37 -26.66 2.27
CA ILE A 46 2.44 -26.41 3.72
C ILE A 46 2.10 -24.94 4.00
N ALA A 47 1.20 -24.72 4.97
CA ALA A 47 0.82 -23.39 5.41
C ALA A 47 1.59 -23.00 6.67
N TYR A 48 2.28 -21.87 6.62
CA TYR A 48 3.08 -21.30 7.70
C TYR A 48 2.40 -20.07 8.30
N PRO A 49 2.52 -19.79 9.60
CA PRO A 49 2.00 -18.56 10.18
C PRO A 49 2.69 -17.33 9.58
N LEU A 50 1.94 -16.27 9.30
CA LEU A 50 2.52 -14.99 8.89
C LEU A 50 3.38 -14.40 10.00
N PRO A 51 4.47 -13.70 9.66
CA PRO A 51 5.31 -13.02 10.63
C PRO A 51 4.55 -11.89 11.32
N SER A 52 4.93 -11.55 12.55
CA SER A 52 4.37 -10.39 13.24
C SER A 52 4.73 -9.11 12.52
N SER A 53 3.79 -8.16 12.46
CA SER A 53 4.07 -6.80 11.99
C SER A 53 5.20 -6.14 12.80
N THR A 54 5.26 -6.41 14.10
CA THR A 54 6.29 -5.87 15.00
C THR A 54 7.63 -6.60 14.96
N ALA A 55 7.76 -7.65 14.14
CA ALA A 55 9.03 -8.36 14.01
C ALA A 55 10.10 -7.46 13.34
N PRO A 56 11.38 -7.65 13.69
CA PRO A 56 12.49 -7.00 12.98
C PRO A 56 12.48 -7.41 11.50
N ALA A 57 13.08 -6.59 10.64
CA ALA A 57 13.20 -6.96 9.25
C ALA A 57 14.11 -8.18 9.08
N GLU A 58 13.77 -9.03 8.10
CA GLU A 58 14.53 -10.22 7.73
C GLU A 58 15.09 -10.12 6.30
N CYS A 59 14.63 -9.13 5.53
CA CYS A 59 15.14 -8.84 4.19
C CYS A 59 15.23 -7.35 3.89
N ASP A 60 15.96 -6.99 2.83
CA ASP A 60 16.13 -5.58 2.44
C ASP A 60 14.85 -5.02 1.80
N LEU A 61 14.15 -5.84 1.01
CA LEU A 61 12.96 -5.45 0.27
C LEU A 61 11.84 -6.50 0.37
N SER A 62 10.63 -6.06 0.69
CA SER A 62 9.40 -6.81 0.42
C SER A 62 8.66 -6.20 -0.74
N VAL A 63 8.28 -7.03 -1.71
CA VAL A 63 7.41 -6.65 -2.82
C VAL A 63 6.02 -7.22 -2.56
N VAL A 64 5.08 -6.36 -2.19
CA VAL A 64 3.68 -6.71 -1.88
C VAL A 64 2.81 -6.49 -3.11
N ILE A 65 2.16 -7.57 -3.55
CA ILE A 65 1.39 -7.63 -4.79
C ILE A 65 -0.05 -8.07 -4.47
N PRO A 66 -1.04 -7.16 -4.50
CA PRO A 66 -2.44 -7.56 -4.40
C PRO A 66 -2.87 -8.25 -5.70
N ALA A 67 -3.37 -9.48 -5.60
CA ALA A 67 -3.78 -10.30 -6.73
C ALA A 67 -5.23 -10.75 -6.59
N TYR A 68 -6.08 -10.35 -7.53
CA TYR A 68 -7.47 -10.82 -7.63
C TYR A 68 -7.75 -11.23 -9.08
N ASN A 69 -7.91 -12.51 -9.37
CA ASN A 69 -8.05 -13.00 -10.75
C ASN A 69 -6.89 -12.58 -11.68
N GLU A 70 -5.65 -12.55 -11.18
CA GLU A 70 -4.47 -12.10 -11.92
C GLU A 70 -3.59 -13.24 -12.46
N ALA A 71 -4.11 -14.47 -12.51
CA ALA A 71 -3.34 -15.67 -12.88
C ALA A 71 -2.59 -15.56 -14.23
N LYS A 72 -3.12 -14.77 -15.18
CA LYS A 72 -2.49 -14.52 -16.49
C LYS A 72 -1.48 -13.38 -16.49
N ARG A 73 -1.67 -12.35 -15.64
CA ARG A 73 -0.83 -11.15 -15.62
C ARG A 73 0.34 -11.26 -14.66
N LEU A 74 0.17 -12.05 -13.60
CA LEU A 74 1.17 -12.21 -12.55
C LEU A 74 2.49 -12.82 -13.06
N PRO A 75 2.51 -13.91 -13.87
CA PRO A 75 3.78 -14.51 -14.32
C PRO A 75 4.71 -13.57 -15.12
N PRO A 76 4.27 -12.84 -16.15
CA PRO A 76 5.16 -11.93 -16.88
C PRO A 76 5.65 -10.78 -15.99
N MET A 77 4.80 -10.23 -15.12
CA MET A 77 5.20 -9.20 -14.16
C MET A 77 6.27 -9.73 -13.19
N LEU A 78 6.06 -10.91 -12.60
CA LEU A 78 7.05 -11.53 -11.70
C LEU A 78 8.36 -11.84 -12.41
N THR A 79 8.32 -12.24 -13.69
CA THR A 79 9.53 -12.50 -14.47
C THR A 79 10.35 -11.21 -14.65
N GLU A 80 9.70 -10.10 -15.00
CA GLU A 80 10.36 -8.80 -15.13
C GLU A 80 10.91 -8.31 -13.78
N ALA A 81 10.12 -8.44 -12.71
CA ALA A 81 10.52 -8.10 -11.35
C ALA A 81 11.73 -8.92 -10.87
N LEU A 82 11.71 -10.24 -11.07
CA LEU A 82 12.80 -11.13 -10.68
C LEU A 82 14.07 -10.84 -11.49
N ASN A 83 13.95 -10.58 -12.78
CA ASN A 83 15.11 -10.22 -13.61
C ASN A 83 15.77 -8.93 -13.13
N HIS A 84 14.96 -7.92 -12.77
CA HIS A 84 15.49 -6.67 -12.19
C HIS A 84 16.13 -6.93 -10.83
N VAL A 85 15.41 -7.63 -9.94
CA VAL A 85 15.86 -7.93 -8.58
C VAL A 85 17.14 -8.75 -8.55
N LEU A 86 17.24 -9.82 -9.33
CA LEU A 86 18.43 -10.67 -9.37
C LEU A 86 19.60 -10.01 -10.12
N GLY A 87 19.32 -9.06 -11.01
CA GLY A 87 20.33 -8.31 -11.74
C GLY A 87 20.92 -7.12 -10.96
N ASN A 88 20.28 -6.70 -9.87
CA ASN A 88 20.62 -5.48 -9.14
C ASN A 88 21.40 -5.79 -7.85
N LYS A 89 22.34 -4.91 -7.48
CA LYS A 89 23.18 -5.01 -6.27
C LYS A 89 22.66 -4.18 -5.09
N LEU A 90 21.57 -3.43 -5.24
CA LEU A 90 21.00 -2.56 -4.21
C LEU A 90 20.51 -3.33 -2.97
N TRP A 91 20.06 -4.57 -3.15
CA TRP A 91 19.57 -5.45 -2.11
C TRP A 91 20.31 -6.79 -2.13
N ARG A 92 20.43 -7.40 -0.96
CA ARG A 92 21.01 -8.72 -0.72
C ARG A 92 19.92 -9.77 -0.57
N SER A 93 18.75 -9.39 -0.05
CA SER A 93 17.61 -10.28 0.11
C SER A 93 16.30 -9.59 -0.21
N VAL A 94 15.44 -10.29 -0.97
CA VAL A 94 14.13 -9.81 -1.38
C VAL A 94 13.10 -10.90 -1.15
N GLU A 95 11.90 -10.50 -0.76
CA GLU A 95 10.73 -11.37 -0.73
C GLU A 95 9.60 -10.82 -1.60
N PHE A 96 8.83 -11.72 -2.19
CA PHE A 96 7.62 -11.39 -2.94
C PHE A 96 6.41 -11.94 -2.19
N LEU A 97 5.49 -11.06 -1.81
CA LEU A 97 4.25 -11.39 -1.12
C LEU A 97 3.07 -11.19 -2.06
N ILE A 98 2.56 -12.28 -2.60
CA ILE A 98 1.35 -12.29 -3.43
C ILE A 98 0.16 -12.47 -2.50
N VAL A 99 -0.69 -11.43 -2.40
CA VAL A 99 -1.88 -11.45 -1.57
C VAL A 99 -3.10 -11.76 -2.43
N ASP A 100 -3.60 -12.99 -2.34
CA ASP A 100 -4.82 -13.42 -3.04
C ASP A 100 -6.07 -12.90 -2.30
N ASP A 101 -6.78 -11.95 -2.91
CA ASP A 101 -7.97 -11.30 -2.34
C ASP A 101 -9.29 -11.94 -2.82
N GLY A 102 -9.32 -13.28 -2.95
CA GLY A 102 -10.59 -13.98 -2.84
C GLY A 102 -10.96 -14.91 -4.00
N ILE A 103 -10.03 -15.70 -4.53
CA ILE A 103 -10.47 -16.92 -5.23
C ILE A 103 -11.09 -17.93 -4.24
N LYS A 104 -10.80 -17.82 -2.93
CA LYS A 104 -11.27 -18.75 -1.88
C LYS A 104 -11.98 -18.10 -0.69
N LEU A 105 -12.16 -16.78 -0.69
CA LEU A 105 -12.88 -16.08 0.39
C LEU A 105 -14.33 -15.82 -0.02
N PRO A 106 -15.30 -15.94 0.91
CA PRO A 106 -16.72 -15.70 0.60
C PRO A 106 -17.01 -14.24 0.20
N GLN A 107 -16.10 -13.29 0.47
CA GLN A 107 -16.25 -11.90 0.08
C GLN A 107 -14.89 -11.26 -0.24
N ASN A 108 -14.79 -10.60 -1.40
CA ASN A 108 -13.65 -9.75 -1.76
C ASN A 108 -13.61 -8.55 -0.80
N SER A 109 -12.46 -8.30 -0.17
CA SER A 109 -12.32 -7.26 0.85
C SER A 109 -11.78 -5.94 0.31
N GLY A 110 -11.58 -5.84 -1.00
CA GLY A 110 -11.06 -4.66 -1.69
C GLY A 110 -9.54 -4.59 -1.71
N LYS A 111 -9.02 -3.94 -2.76
CA LYS A 111 -7.57 -3.78 -3.00
C LYS A 111 -6.82 -3.21 -1.79
N GLY A 112 -7.36 -2.19 -1.14
CA GLY A 112 -6.77 -1.57 0.04
C GLY A 112 -6.63 -2.54 1.21
N SER A 113 -7.61 -3.43 1.41
CA SER A 113 -7.52 -4.50 2.43
C SER A 113 -6.44 -5.52 2.09
N ALA A 114 -6.34 -5.94 0.83
CA ALA A 114 -5.32 -6.88 0.38
C ALA A 114 -3.91 -6.29 0.56
N VAL A 115 -3.70 -5.04 0.13
CA VAL A 115 -2.43 -4.34 0.32
C VAL A 115 -2.13 -4.17 1.80
N LYS A 116 -3.08 -3.69 2.61
CA LYS A 116 -2.91 -3.57 4.07
C LYS A 116 -2.45 -4.88 4.69
N HIS A 117 -3.10 -5.98 4.34
CA HIS A 117 -2.77 -7.28 4.87
C HIS A 117 -1.34 -7.71 4.50
N GLY A 118 -0.96 -7.56 3.23
CA GLY A 118 0.41 -7.86 2.78
C GLY A 118 1.46 -6.98 3.44
N MET A 119 1.23 -5.66 3.52
CA MET A 119 2.18 -4.70 4.07
C MET A 119 2.39 -4.91 5.59
N LEU A 120 1.34 -5.27 6.33
CA LEU A 120 1.47 -5.55 7.77
C LEU A 120 2.23 -6.85 8.08
N HIS A 121 2.34 -7.78 7.12
CA HIS A 121 3.02 -9.07 7.33
C HIS A 121 4.26 -9.23 6.43
N ALA A 122 4.69 -8.14 5.80
CA ALA A 122 5.96 -8.07 5.10
C ALA A 122 7.13 -7.98 6.11
N ARG A 123 8.31 -8.45 5.72
CA ARG A 123 9.55 -8.55 6.52
C ARG A 123 10.68 -7.66 6.02
N GLY A 124 10.43 -6.82 5.04
CA GLY A 124 11.43 -5.95 4.42
C GLY A 124 11.73 -4.72 5.24
N GLU A 125 12.97 -4.23 5.17
CA GLU A 125 13.36 -2.89 5.62
C GLU A 125 12.68 -1.80 4.78
N ARG A 126 12.58 -2.04 3.47
CA ARG A 126 11.74 -1.27 2.54
C ARG A 126 10.61 -2.15 2.03
N MET A 127 9.44 -1.54 1.83
CA MET A 127 8.26 -2.23 1.32
C MET A 127 7.77 -1.56 0.06
N LEU A 128 7.78 -2.29 -1.04
CA LEU A 128 7.23 -1.89 -2.32
C LEU A 128 5.81 -2.44 -2.43
N MET A 129 4.84 -1.57 -2.65
CA MET A 129 3.54 -1.93 -3.19
C MET A 129 3.61 -1.84 -4.71
N VAL A 130 3.13 -2.88 -5.40
CA VAL A 130 3.08 -2.92 -6.88
C VAL A 130 1.82 -3.63 -7.38
N ASP A 131 1.17 -3.06 -8.40
CA ASP A 131 0.03 -3.69 -9.05
C ASP A 131 0.42 -4.97 -9.80
N ALA A 132 -0.44 -5.99 -9.72
CA ALA A 132 -0.21 -7.30 -10.33
C ALA A 132 -0.33 -7.33 -11.86
N ASP A 133 -0.74 -6.22 -12.49
CA ASP A 133 -0.98 -6.14 -13.93
C ASP A 133 0.31 -5.98 -14.77
N GLY A 134 1.43 -5.67 -14.12
CA GLY A 134 2.72 -5.43 -14.77
C GLY A 134 2.81 -4.10 -15.50
N ALA A 135 1.88 -3.17 -15.28
CA ALA A 135 1.83 -1.93 -16.05
C ALA A 135 3.03 -0.99 -15.76
N SER A 136 3.53 -1.00 -14.52
CA SER A 136 4.70 -0.21 -14.10
C SER A 136 5.98 -1.00 -14.36
N LYS A 137 7.05 -0.32 -14.80
CA LYS A 137 8.36 -0.96 -15.03
C LYS A 137 9.10 -1.13 -13.70
N PHE A 138 9.52 -2.35 -13.35
CA PHE A 138 10.30 -2.58 -12.13
C PHE A 138 11.66 -1.90 -12.15
N SER A 139 12.25 -1.67 -13.33
CA SER A 139 13.49 -0.90 -13.44
C SER A 139 13.42 0.51 -12.83
N ASP A 140 12.22 1.10 -12.70
CA ASP A 140 12.05 2.39 -12.04
C ASP A 140 12.09 2.31 -10.51
N LEU A 141 12.13 1.11 -9.92
CA LEU A 141 12.35 0.91 -8.48
C LEU A 141 13.63 1.62 -8.01
N ASP A 142 14.66 1.67 -8.85
CA ASP A 142 15.94 2.32 -8.55
C ASP A 142 15.73 3.83 -8.27
N LYS A 143 14.82 4.47 -9.00
CA LYS A 143 14.47 5.89 -8.77
C LYS A 143 13.74 6.10 -7.44
N LEU A 144 12.83 5.17 -7.10
CA LEU A 144 12.13 5.21 -5.82
C LEU A 144 13.10 4.97 -4.67
N TRP A 145 14.06 4.06 -4.88
CA TRP A 145 15.11 3.73 -3.95
C TRP A 145 16.00 4.94 -3.65
N ASP A 146 16.49 5.62 -4.70
CA ASP A 146 17.30 6.82 -4.58
C ASP A 146 16.56 7.96 -3.85
N ALA A 147 15.29 8.20 -4.18
CA ALA A 147 14.47 9.20 -3.48
C ALA A 147 14.29 8.87 -1.98
N MET A 148 14.15 7.59 -1.64
CA MET A 148 14.08 7.14 -0.26
C MET A 148 15.40 7.29 0.48
N ASP A 149 16.53 6.99 -0.17
CA ASP A 149 17.88 7.23 0.38
C ASP A 149 18.15 8.72 0.62
N ASN A 150 17.51 9.59 -0.16
CA ASN A 150 17.53 11.04 0.06
C ASN A 150 16.58 11.51 1.18
N GLY A 151 15.99 10.57 1.93
CA GLY A 151 15.28 10.83 3.18
C GLY A 151 13.76 10.91 3.06
N ALA A 152 13.16 10.42 1.98
CA ALA A 152 11.71 10.25 1.88
C ALA A 152 11.24 9.02 2.68
N ASP A 153 10.13 9.16 3.40
CA ASP A 153 9.47 8.06 4.13
C ASP A 153 8.56 7.25 3.20
N VAL A 154 7.94 7.93 2.24
CA VAL A 154 7.03 7.38 1.23
C VAL A 154 7.39 7.96 -0.12
N VAL A 155 7.67 7.11 -1.11
CA VAL A 155 7.95 7.53 -2.48
C VAL A 155 6.86 6.99 -3.40
N CYS A 156 6.17 7.90 -4.09
CA CYS A 156 5.14 7.57 -5.07
C CYS A 156 5.74 7.54 -6.48
N GLY A 157 5.56 6.44 -7.20
CA GLY A 157 5.69 6.46 -8.65
C GLY A 157 4.62 7.37 -9.27
N SER A 158 4.92 7.98 -10.41
CA SER A 158 4.02 8.93 -11.06
C SER A 158 3.97 8.80 -12.57
N ARG A 159 2.76 8.69 -13.08
CA ARG A 159 2.40 8.67 -14.50
C ARG A 159 2.00 10.06 -14.99
N ALA A 160 2.04 11.09 -14.14
CA ALA A 160 1.57 12.43 -14.49
C ALA A 160 2.26 13.02 -15.74
N HIS A 161 3.52 12.67 -15.96
CA HIS A 161 4.30 13.07 -17.13
C HIS A 161 3.87 12.38 -18.45
N LEU A 162 3.09 11.30 -18.38
CA LEU A 162 2.58 10.58 -19.55
C LEU A 162 1.22 11.11 -20.03
N VAL A 163 0.56 11.97 -19.25
CA VAL A 163 -0.73 12.56 -19.61
C VAL A 163 -0.56 13.37 -20.89
N GLY A 164 -1.31 12.99 -21.94
CA GLY A 164 -1.21 13.61 -23.27
C GLY A 164 -0.27 12.91 -24.26
N THR A 165 0.37 11.81 -23.87
CA THR A 165 1.14 10.92 -24.78
C THR A 165 0.31 9.73 -25.25
N ASP A 166 0.69 9.08 -26.36
CA ASP A 166 -0.01 7.88 -26.88
C ASP A 166 -0.17 6.74 -25.85
N ALA A 167 0.70 6.69 -24.84
CA ALA A 167 0.59 5.76 -23.72
C ALA A 167 -0.66 5.99 -22.85
N VAL A 168 -1.28 7.17 -22.92
CA VAL A 168 -2.47 7.57 -22.13
C VAL A 168 -3.61 8.16 -23.01
N VAL A 169 -3.34 8.53 -24.26
CA VAL A 169 -4.20 9.37 -25.14
C VAL A 169 -5.47 8.68 -25.65
N LYS A 170 -5.68 7.38 -25.43
CA LYS A 170 -6.97 6.73 -25.78
C LYS A 170 -8.12 6.96 -24.77
N ARG A 171 -7.97 7.89 -23.82
CA ARG A 171 -8.99 8.12 -22.79
C ARG A 171 -10.15 9.00 -23.27
N SER A 172 -11.37 8.49 -23.07
CA SER A 172 -12.63 9.22 -23.26
C SER A 172 -12.63 10.55 -22.50
N PHE A 173 -13.23 11.59 -23.10
CA PHE A 173 -13.48 12.91 -22.49
C PHE A 173 -14.00 12.81 -21.04
N ILE A 174 -14.86 11.82 -20.76
CA ILE A 174 -15.43 11.55 -19.44
C ILE A 174 -14.33 11.30 -18.39
N ARG A 175 -13.32 10.48 -18.73
CA ARG A 175 -12.24 10.16 -17.78
C ARG A 175 -11.39 11.39 -17.45
N ASN A 176 -11.18 12.29 -18.41
CA ASN A 176 -10.45 13.54 -18.17
C ASN A 176 -11.25 14.45 -17.22
N THR A 177 -12.56 14.60 -17.44
CA THR A 177 -13.43 15.38 -16.54
C THR A 177 -13.45 14.82 -15.12
N LEU A 178 -13.57 13.50 -14.97
CA LEU A 178 -13.52 12.83 -13.66
C LEU A 178 -12.17 13.03 -12.95
N MET A 179 -11.07 12.99 -13.71
CA MET A 179 -9.73 13.25 -13.19
C MET A 179 -9.61 14.68 -12.64
N TYR A 180 -10.11 15.69 -13.35
CA TYR A 180 -10.12 17.08 -12.84
C TYR A 180 -10.97 17.23 -11.56
N GLY A 181 -12.10 16.53 -11.49
CA GLY A 181 -12.93 16.48 -10.28
C GLY A 181 -12.17 15.89 -9.10
N LEU A 182 -11.51 14.75 -9.29
CA LEU A 182 -10.66 14.13 -8.28
C LEU A 182 -9.54 15.06 -7.81
N HIS A 183 -8.77 15.65 -8.73
CA HIS A 183 -7.71 16.60 -8.36
C HIS A 183 -8.23 17.80 -7.57
N THR A 184 -9.45 18.24 -7.86
CA THR A 184 -10.10 19.30 -7.09
C THR A 184 -10.36 18.88 -5.65
N LEU A 185 -10.83 17.65 -5.43
CA LEU A 185 -11.02 17.08 -4.08
C LEU A 185 -9.69 16.88 -3.34
N LEU A 186 -8.65 16.41 -4.03
CA LEU A 186 -7.32 16.20 -3.45
C LEU A 186 -6.69 17.50 -2.90
N ARG A 187 -6.99 18.65 -3.51
CA ARG A 187 -6.57 19.97 -2.97
C ARG A 187 -7.15 20.23 -1.57
N PHE A 188 -8.41 19.89 -1.35
CA PHE A 188 -9.05 20.06 -0.03
C PHE A 188 -8.54 19.08 1.03
N LEU A 189 -7.94 17.97 0.60
CA LEU A 189 -7.31 16.98 1.48
C LEU A 189 -5.86 17.33 1.85
N GLY A 190 -5.25 18.33 1.20
CA GLY A 190 -3.88 18.77 1.47
C GLY A 190 -2.79 17.91 0.83
N VAL A 191 -3.17 16.99 -0.08
CA VAL A 191 -2.24 16.03 -0.73
C VAL A 191 -1.96 16.37 -2.19
N SER A 192 -2.27 17.59 -2.63
CA SER A 192 -2.12 18.02 -4.03
C SER A 192 -0.67 18.20 -4.49
N HIS A 193 0.30 18.13 -3.59
CA HIS A 193 1.73 18.14 -3.94
C HIS A 193 2.17 16.84 -4.63
N ILE A 194 1.43 15.74 -4.44
CA ILE A 194 1.60 14.50 -5.19
C ILE A 194 0.63 14.52 -6.38
N ARG A 195 1.16 14.50 -7.61
CA ARG A 195 0.34 14.61 -8.83
C ARG A 195 -0.34 13.30 -9.20
N ASP A 196 0.24 12.15 -8.89
CA ASP A 196 -0.34 10.83 -9.14
C ASP A 196 -0.52 10.05 -7.84
N THR A 197 -1.54 10.43 -7.06
CA THR A 197 -1.81 9.82 -5.75
C THR A 197 -2.20 8.36 -5.84
N GLN A 198 -2.65 7.87 -7.00
CA GLN A 198 -3.21 6.52 -7.19
C GLN A 198 -2.32 5.62 -8.06
N CYS A 199 -1.03 5.95 -8.20
CA CYS A 199 -0.10 5.03 -8.81
C CYS A 199 0.10 3.82 -7.91
N GLY A 200 -0.08 2.61 -8.43
CA GLY A 200 0.09 1.37 -7.68
C GLY A 200 1.55 0.99 -7.41
N PHE A 201 2.52 1.84 -7.76
CA PHE A 201 3.96 1.59 -7.57
C PHE A 201 4.51 2.57 -6.53
N LYS A 202 4.62 2.13 -5.27
CA LYS A 202 5.00 2.99 -4.14
C LYS A 202 5.93 2.29 -3.17
N LEU A 203 6.99 2.97 -2.76
CA LEU A 203 7.98 2.47 -1.82
C LEU A 203 7.79 3.15 -0.45
N PHE A 204 7.85 2.35 0.61
CA PHE A 204 7.68 2.81 1.99
C PHE A 204 8.86 2.36 2.85
N THR A 205 9.32 3.21 3.76
CA THR A 205 10.17 2.76 4.85
C THR A 205 9.38 1.86 5.79
N ARG A 206 10.06 0.97 6.52
CA ARG A 206 9.39 0.11 7.49
C ARG A 206 8.53 0.85 8.51
N PRO A 207 9.03 1.88 9.19
CA PRO A 207 8.22 2.64 10.16
C PRO A 207 7.00 3.32 9.52
N ALA A 208 7.15 3.87 8.31
CA ALA A 208 6.06 4.51 7.59
C ALA A 208 4.97 3.50 7.25
N ALA A 209 5.33 2.35 6.64
CA ALA A 209 4.36 1.32 6.31
C ALA A 209 3.57 0.84 7.54
N HIS A 210 4.23 0.58 8.67
CA HIS A 210 3.53 0.17 9.89
C HIS A 210 2.49 1.18 10.35
N THR A 211 2.87 2.45 10.46
CA THR A 211 1.97 3.53 10.87
C THR A 211 0.80 3.68 9.89
N LEU A 212 1.10 3.70 8.58
CA LEU A 212 0.11 3.97 7.53
C LEU A 212 -0.87 2.81 7.37
N PHE A 213 -0.40 1.57 7.25
CA PHE A 213 -1.26 0.42 7.00
C PHE A 213 -2.01 -0.04 8.26
N GLN A 214 -1.47 0.17 9.47
CA GLN A 214 -2.27 -0.04 10.68
C GLN A 214 -3.44 0.96 10.75
N THR A 215 -3.18 2.22 10.36
CA THR A 215 -4.18 3.29 10.36
C THR A 215 -5.22 3.15 9.23
N LEU A 216 -4.89 2.54 8.09
CA LEU A 216 -5.77 2.52 6.91
C LEU A 216 -7.18 1.98 7.19
N HIS A 217 -8.22 2.74 6.86
CA HIS A 217 -9.63 2.40 7.01
C HIS A 217 -10.33 2.08 5.68
N ILE A 218 -9.92 2.75 4.59
CA ILE A 218 -10.52 2.62 3.26
C ILE A 218 -10.04 1.32 2.61
N PRO A 219 -10.94 0.37 2.29
CA PRO A 219 -10.56 -0.93 1.74
C PRO A 219 -10.50 -0.95 0.20
N HIS A 220 -10.99 0.07 -0.49
CA HIS A 220 -11.20 0.06 -1.95
C HIS A 220 -10.24 1.01 -2.69
N TRP A 221 -10.67 1.60 -3.82
CA TRP A 221 -9.81 2.25 -4.82
C TRP A 221 -9.03 3.49 -4.37
N ILE A 222 -9.49 4.22 -3.33
CA ILE A 222 -8.83 5.45 -2.86
C ILE A 222 -8.03 5.27 -1.56
N PHE A 223 -7.76 4.02 -1.15
CA PHE A 223 -6.93 3.74 0.02
C PHE A 223 -5.58 4.46 -0.04
N ASP A 224 -4.99 4.53 -1.23
CA ASP A 224 -3.77 5.28 -1.52
C ASP A 224 -3.81 6.76 -1.12
N VAL A 225 -4.98 7.40 -1.26
CA VAL A 225 -5.19 8.79 -0.87
C VAL A 225 -5.25 8.92 0.65
N GLU A 226 -5.89 7.97 1.33
CA GLU A 226 -5.85 7.92 2.80
C GLU A 226 -4.42 7.79 3.31
N LEU A 227 -3.61 6.89 2.73
CA LEU A 227 -2.19 6.75 3.13
C LEU A 227 -1.45 8.09 3.05
N LEU A 228 -1.66 8.87 1.99
CA LEU A 228 -1.02 10.18 1.83
C LEU A 228 -1.55 11.23 2.81
N VAL A 229 -2.85 11.20 3.12
CA VAL A 229 -3.45 12.07 4.15
C VAL A 229 -2.86 11.75 5.52
N VAL A 230 -2.76 10.47 5.87
CA VAL A 230 -2.17 10.03 7.14
C VAL A 230 -0.67 10.35 7.20
N ALA A 231 0.07 10.15 6.12
CA ALA A 231 1.48 10.53 6.02
C ALA A 231 1.67 12.02 6.30
N LEU A 232 0.84 12.88 5.69
CA LEU A 232 0.85 14.32 5.93
C LEU A 232 0.53 14.64 7.41
N MET A 233 -0.49 14.00 8.00
CA MET A 233 -0.84 14.17 9.41
C MET A 233 0.25 13.71 10.38
N CYS A 234 1.13 12.81 9.94
CA CYS A 234 2.29 12.35 10.70
C CYS A 234 3.55 13.19 10.46
N GLY A 235 3.52 14.14 9.53
CA GLY A 235 4.71 14.90 9.12
C GLY A 235 5.75 14.06 8.38
N MET A 236 5.33 12.96 7.74
CA MET A 236 6.20 12.10 6.93
C MET A 236 6.61 12.82 5.64
N LYS A 237 7.85 12.62 5.22
CA LYS A 237 8.36 13.13 3.95
C LYS A 237 7.84 12.25 2.82
N THR A 238 7.07 12.86 1.92
CA THR A 238 6.53 12.21 0.74
C THR A 238 7.22 12.77 -0.50
N ASP A 239 7.64 11.89 -1.41
CA ASP A 239 8.26 12.29 -2.68
C ASP A 239 7.55 11.62 -3.87
N GLU A 240 7.72 12.19 -5.06
CA GLU A 240 7.09 11.73 -6.30
C GLU A 240 8.12 11.60 -7.42
N VAL A 241 8.22 10.40 -8.02
CA VAL A 241 9.18 10.11 -9.09
C VAL A 241 8.50 9.66 -10.37
N ALA A 242 9.01 10.10 -11.52
CA ALA A 242 8.46 9.72 -12.83
C ALA A 242 8.79 8.24 -13.17
N VAL A 243 7.75 7.44 -13.40
CA VAL A 243 7.88 6.01 -13.71
C VAL A 243 7.31 5.66 -15.08
N GLY A 244 8.00 4.78 -15.80
CA GLY A 244 7.52 4.17 -17.01
C GLY A 244 6.28 3.32 -16.73
N TRP A 245 5.25 3.56 -17.53
CA TRP A 245 3.97 2.87 -17.42
C TRP A 245 3.44 2.56 -18.82
N HIS A 246 2.76 1.43 -18.97
CA HIS A 246 2.07 1.06 -20.19
C HIS A 246 0.66 0.57 -19.92
N GLU A 247 -0.23 0.73 -20.90
CA GLU A 247 -1.63 0.33 -20.75
C GLU A 247 -1.78 -1.19 -20.87
N VAL A 248 -2.38 -1.79 -19.84
CA VAL A 248 -2.73 -3.21 -19.82
C VAL A 248 -4.24 -3.36 -20.04
N ALA A 249 -4.64 -4.08 -21.08
CA ALA A 249 -6.04 -4.26 -21.43
C ALA A 249 -6.79 -5.08 -20.36
N GLY A 250 -8.08 -4.77 -20.15
CA GLY A 250 -8.97 -5.45 -19.20
C GLY A 250 -9.07 -4.74 -17.84
N SER A 251 -9.46 -3.47 -17.86
CA SER A 251 -9.72 -2.69 -16.64
C SER A 251 -10.80 -3.36 -15.78
N LYS A 252 -10.53 -3.47 -14.48
CA LYS A 252 -11.50 -3.96 -13.49
C LYS A 252 -12.44 -2.87 -12.98
N ILE A 253 -12.18 -1.61 -13.35
CA ILE A 253 -12.95 -0.45 -12.90
C ILE A 253 -14.24 -0.31 -13.72
N ASN A 254 -15.39 -0.39 -13.05
CA ASN A 254 -16.67 0.10 -13.51
C ASN A 254 -16.76 1.62 -13.33
N ILE A 255 -16.70 2.36 -14.43
CA ILE A 255 -16.59 3.82 -14.44
C ILE A 255 -17.66 4.51 -13.59
N LEU A 256 -18.92 4.06 -13.62
CA LEU A 256 -20.00 4.76 -12.91
C LEU A 256 -19.98 4.45 -11.41
N TRP A 257 -20.02 3.17 -11.05
CA TRP A 257 -20.12 2.74 -9.66
C TRP A 257 -18.85 3.06 -8.87
N ASP A 258 -17.68 2.81 -9.45
CA ASP A 258 -16.42 3.11 -8.76
C ASP A 258 -16.23 4.61 -8.59
N THR A 259 -16.68 5.45 -9.54
CA THR A 259 -16.60 6.91 -9.36
C THR A 259 -17.44 7.39 -8.18
N LEU A 260 -18.66 6.86 -8.03
CA LEU A 260 -19.53 7.22 -6.90
C LEU A 260 -18.97 6.71 -5.58
N GLU A 261 -18.43 5.49 -5.56
CA GLU A 261 -17.75 4.93 -4.38
C GLU A 261 -16.53 5.76 -4.00
N MET A 262 -15.64 6.08 -4.94
CA MET A 262 -14.47 6.93 -4.68
C MET A 262 -14.86 8.30 -4.13
N LEU A 263 -15.92 8.92 -4.69
CA LEU A 263 -16.43 10.19 -4.18
C LEU A 263 -16.94 10.09 -2.74
N ARG A 264 -17.76 9.07 -2.45
CA ARG A 264 -18.23 8.78 -1.08
C ARG A 264 -17.05 8.61 -0.14
N ASP A 265 -16.08 7.78 -0.52
CA ASP A 265 -14.94 7.42 0.32
C ASP A 265 -14.05 8.64 0.60
N LEU A 266 -13.86 9.56 -0.35
CA LEU A 266 -13.15 10.82 -0.12
C LEU A 266 -13.87 11.76 0.87
N LEU A 267 -15.20 11.85 0.79
CA LEU A 267 -16.01 12.67 1.70
C LEU A 267 -15.98 12.08 3.12
N VAL A 268 -16.16 10.76 3.23
CA VAL A 268 -16.09 10.00 4.48
C VAL A 268 -14.70 10.12 5.10
N LEU A 269 -13.64 9.98 4.30
CA LEU A 269 -12.25 10.16 4.71
C LEU A 269 -12.05 11.53 5.37
N ARG A 270 -12.44 12.60 4.67
CA ARG A 270 -12.31 13.96 5.20
C ARG A 270 -13.09 14.13 6.49
N ALA A 271 -14.36 13.72 6.50
CA ALA A 271 -15.24 13.92 7.64
C ALA A 271 -14.79 13.12 8.87
N ASN A 272 -14.35 11.87 8.72
CA ASN A 272 -13.89 11.05 9.84
C ASN A 272 -12.63 11.60 10.51
N TYR A 273 -11.65 12.09 9.73
CA TYR A 273 -10.45 12.70 10.31
C TYR A 273 -10.72 14.09 10.90
N VAL A 274 -11.54 14.93 10.25
CA VAL A 274 -11.91 16.26 10.79
C VAL A 274 -12.71 16.15 12.08
N THR A 275 -13.60 15.17 12.19
CA THR A 275 -14.39 14.91 13.42
C THR A 275 -13.61 14.15 14.49
N GLY A 276 -12.40 13.67 14.20
CA GLY A 276 -11.59 12.86 15.12
C GLY A 276 -12.13 11.45 15.36
N ARG A 277 -13.09 10.98 14.56
CA ARG A 277 -13.66 9.63 14.62
C ARG A 277 -12.64 8.58 14.20
N TRP A 278 -11.88 8.86 13.13
CA TRP A 278 -10.70 8.07 12.78
C TRP A 278 -9.46 8.65 13.43
N LYS A 279 -8.63 7.76 13.96
CA LYS A 279 -7.40 8.12 14.67
C LYS A 279 -6.22 7.51 13.96
N VAL A 280 -5.11 8.24 13.98
CA VAL A 280 -3.83 7.75 13.49
C VAL A 280 -3.21 6.86 14.55
N VAL A 281 -2.82 5.66 14.17
CA VAL A 281 -2.01 4.75 15.00
C VAL A 281 -0.55 5.09 14.77
N ARG A 282 0.15 5.60 15.79
CA ARG A 282 1.59 5.87 15.72
C ARG A 282 2.34 4.72 16.35
N VAL A 283 3.22 4.07 15.59
CA VAL A 283 4.14 3.07 16.13
C VAL A 283 5.39 3.81 16.59
N ASP A 284 5.59 3.90 17.91
CA ASP A 284 6.76 4.56 18.48
C ASP A 284 8.03 3.74 18.17
N ASN A 285 9.01 4.37 17.52
CA ASN A 285 10.33 3.80 17.24
C ASN A 285 11.24 3.71 18.49
N ALA A 286 10.69 3.33 19.65
CA ALA A 286 11.41 3.38 20.93
C ALA A 286 12.47 2.26 21.13
N GLN A 287 12.89 1.54 20.07
CA GLN A 287 13.84 0.42 20.18
C GLN A 287 15.11 0.56 19.33
N THR A 288 15.35 1.68 18.62
CA THR A 288 16.60 1.85 17.83
C THR A 288 17.66 2.74 18.48
N ASN A 289 17.40 3.32 19.65
CA ASN A 289 18.39 4.11 20.40
C ASN A 289 18.67 3.48 21.77
N GLY A 290 19.42 2.36 21.77
CA GLY A 290 19.89 1.69 22.98
C GLY A 290 21.37 1.30 22.85
N SER A 291 22.25 2.15 23.37
CA SER A 291 23.63 1.84 23.78
C SER A 291 24.60 1.35 22.70
N ALA A 292 25.34 2.30 22.11
CA ALA A 292 26.74 2.07 21.75
C ALA A 292 27.52 1.73 23.03
N GLY A 293 27.59 0.43 23.35
CA GLY A 293 28.30 -0.13 24.48
C GLY A 293 29.30 -1.16 23.98
N ASN A 294 30.57 -0.80 24.07
CA ASN A 294 31.73 -1.59 23.70
C ASN A 294 31.76 -2.94 24.46
N GLY A 295 31.71 -4.09 23.77
CA GLY A 295 31.81 -5.39 24.44
C GLY A 295 31.58 -6.63 23.55
N HIS A 296 32.68 -7.31 23.21
CA HIS A 296 32.79 -8.70 22.74
C HIS A 296 32.10 -9.11 21.42
N VAL A 297 32.82 -8.78 20.34
CA VAL A 297 32.95 -9.62 19.14
C VAL A 297 33.68 -10.91 19.54
N THR A 298 33.00 -12.05 19.45
CA THR A 298 33.49 -13.41 19.12
C THR A 298 32.51 -14.41 19.75
N ASP A 299 31.44 -14.80 19.04
CA ASP A 299 30.76 -16.12 19.22
C ASP A 299 29.47 -16.27 18.37
N LEU A 300 28.95 -15.19 17.78
CA LEU A 300 27.75 -15.24 16.92
C LEU A 300 28.04 -15.56 15.45
N GLU A 301 29.28 -15.39 14.97
CA GLU A 301 29.64 -15.63 13.57
C GLU A 301 29.64 -17.12 13.17
N ASN A 302 29.88 -18.04 14.12
CA ASN A 302 29.95 -19.47 13.80
C ASN A 302 28.60 -20.20 13.76
N LYS A 303 27.53 -19.61 14.33
CA LYS A 303 26.17 -20.21 14.28
C LYS A 303 25.32 -19.71 13.12
N SER A 304 25.57 -18.48 12.62
CA SER A 304 24.85 -17.92 11.47
C SER A 304 25.33 -18.49 10.13
N ALA A 305 26.63 -18.75 9.98
CA ALA A 305 27.20 -19.30 8.74
C ALA A 305 26.74 -20.75 8.42
N ALA A 306 26.39 -21.53 9.45
CA ALA A 306 25.97 -22.93 9.29
C ALA A 306 24.53 -23.08 8.76
N ASN A 307 23.63 -22.13 9.06
CA ASN A 307 22.26 -22.13 8.57
C ASN A 307 22.10 -21.46 7.20
N LEU A 308 22.97 -20.49 6.86
CA LEU A 308 22.93 -19.81 5.56
C LEU A 308 23.43 -20.68 4.39
N ARG A 309 24.31 -21.65 4.64
CA ARG A 309 24.90 -22.51 3.59
C ARG A 309 24.01 -23.67 3.13
N ARG A 310 22.84 -23.89 3.74
CA ARG A 310 21.91 -24.97 3.34
C ARG A 310 20.79 -24.55 2.38
N ARG A 311 20.70 -23.28 1.96
CA ARG A 311 19.60 -22.81 1.09
C ARG A 311 20.03 -21.97 -0.12
N VAL A 312 21.29 -22.10 -0.56
CA VAL A 312 21.84 -21.39 -1.74
C VAL A 312 22.10 -22.34 -2.94
N VAL A 313 21.73 -23.62 -2.83
CA VAL A 313 21.82 -24.56 -3.95
C VAL A 313 20.41 -25.00 -4.34
N ASP A 314 19.72 -24.19 -5.15
CA ASP A 314 18.68 -24.65 -6.11
C ASP A 314 18.01 -23.50 -6.90
N ALA A 315 18.73 -22.41 -7.19
CA ALA A 315 18.24 -21.35 -8.08
C ALA A 315 18.32 -21.70 -9.58
N THR A 316 18.39 -22.99 -9.91
CA THR A 316 18.30 -23.51 -11.28
C THR A 316 17.50 -24.80 -11.29
N GLN A 317 16.19 -24.73 -11.06
CA GLN A 317 15.22 -25.61 -11.72
C GLN A 317 13.75 -25.25 -11.36
N LYS A 318 13.00 -24.92 -12.41
CA LYS A 318 11.54 -24.83 -12.57
C LYS A 318 10.83 -23.59 -12.05
#